data_AF-A0A2T4VK33-F1
#
_entry.id   AF-A0A2T4VK33-F1
#
_cell.length_a   1.000
_cell.length_b   1.000
_cell.length_c   1.000
_cell.angle_alpha   90.00
_cell.angle_beta   90.00
_cell.angle_gamma   90.00
#
_symmetry.space_group_name_H-M   'P 1'
#
loop_
_entity.id
_entity.type
_entity.pdbx_description
1 polymer ?
#
loop_
_entity_poly.entity_id
_entity_poly.type
_entity_poly.pdbx_seq_one_letter_code
_entity_poly.pdbx_strand_id
1 'polypeptide(L)'
;MLPVLALGFSVALGSSAPQPGPRPVTFEEMVNLPVTFEGRHMIPLPPQLPRRALRFESAPENRGPASELPWVNLPGDTDGGRRTPWAVLLGEMLFHAPRMLGPLCVRMGVSCHSCHPHGATNPTVYTEHSYMVPGRIDLTVSYFSPTGDDGILNAHMVPTLRGIRHTAPYPLDGRTHGLREQVRNVIVGEFAVPEVPGHLMDALVAFLNQLDPLPNPKLGPRGRLAPGASEAAQRGQTAFFRPRAELDGDSCATCHPPELGFTDGKVHVLGSQRERYDTPTLLGLVYTPPYLHDARARTLPEVLVEVDKMLGLGLSEDERSDLTAYLQAIGDEVNPYEPDRRDRRVALSLAFVDLVLEGPYAQDPLVWRLTLETVMRELEDELKGTRALESFLATARPAFTRPPNDEDRKALRAARRALLDFVTRSTRKTPASARTNPP
;
A
#
# COMPACT_ATOMS: atom_id res chain seq x y z
N MET A 1 28.96 -60.45 -35.07
CA MET A 1 30.03 -59.83 -35.89
C MET A 1 29.45 -59.46 -37.25
N LEU A 2 29.16 -58.17 -37.48
CA LEU A 2 28.99 -57.55 -38.79
C LEU A 2 29.21 -56.03 -38.63
N PRO A 3 29.71 -55.33 -39.66
CA PRO A 3 30.72 -54.28 -39.51
C PRO A 3 30.17 -52.85 -39.44
N VAL A 4 31.04 -51.98 -38.92
CA VAL A 4 30.92 -50.52 -38.82
C VAL A 4 31.02 -49.87 -40.20
N LEU A 5 30.03 -49.06 -40.57
CA LEU A 5 30.12 -48.06 -41.64
C LEU A 5 30.18 -46.67 -41.00
N ALA A 6 31.33 -46.03 -41.12
CA ALA A 6 31.55 -44.64 -40.74
C ALA A 6 31.00 -43.72 -41.84
N LEU A 7 29.96 -42.95 -41.53
CA LEU A 7 29.54 -41.78 -42.30
C LEU A 7 29.92 -40.55 -41.47
N GLY A 8 30.98 -39.86 -41.90
CA GLY A 8 31.38 -38.58 -41.33
C GLY A 8 30.40 -37.48 -41.75
N PHE A 9 29.67 -36.94 -40.78
CA PHE A 9 29.03 -35.64 -40.92
C PHE A 9 29.95 -34.58 -40.30
N SER A 10 30.57 -33.78 -41.16
CA SER A 10 31.24 -32.54 -40.76
C SER A 10 30.16 -31.52 -40.41
N VAL A 11 29.91 -31.30 -39.12
CA VAL A 11 29.08 -30.18 -38.67
C VAL A 11 29.94 -28.94 -38.76
N ALA A 12 29.68 -28.11 -39.77
CA ALA A 12 30.19 -26.75 -39.82
C ALA A 12 29.65 -26.00 -38.60
N LEU A 13 30.50 -25.77 -37.61
CA LEU A 13 30.23 -24.83 -36.51
C LEU A 13 30.20 -23.42 -37.10
N GLY A 14 29.04 -23.01 -37.58
CA GLY A 14 28.75 -21.62 -37.88
C GLY A 14 28.83 -20.83 -36.59
N SER A 15 29.86 -19.99 -36.47
CA SER A 15 29.97 -18.97 -35.43
C SER A 15 28.93 -17.88 -35.68
N SER A 16 27.66 -18.15 -35.36
CA SER A 16 26.66 -17.10 -35.22
C SER A 16 26.84 -16.46 -33.85
N ALA A 17 27.27 -15.19 -33.85
CA ALA A 17 27.18 -14.36 -32.65
C ALA A 17 25.74 -14.44 -32.10
N PRO A 18 25.54 -14.50 -30.76
CA PRO A 18 24.20 -14.49 -30.20
C PRO A 18 23.47 -13.25 -30.72
N GLN A 19 22.34 -13.48 -31.39
CA GLN A 19 21.44 -12.42 -31.78
C GLN A 19 21.13 -11.59 -30.53
N PRO A 20 21.27 -10.26 -30.55
CA PRO A 20 20.90 -9.45 -29.39
C PRO A 20 19.44 -9.75 -29.08
N GLY A 21 19.17 -10.12 -27.82
CA GLY A 21 17.81 -10.35 -27.36
C GLY A 21 16.92 -9.14 -27.64
N PRO A 22 15.59 -9.32 -27.71
CA PRO A 22 14.68 -8.21 -27.95
C PRO A 22 14.92 -7.08 -26.94
N ARG A 23 14.92 -5.83 -27.42
CA ARG A 23 15.10 -4.63 -26.57
C ARG A 23 14.04 -4.66 -25.45
N PRO A 24 14.39 -4.36 -24.19
CA PRO A 24 13.42 -4.25 -23.12
C PRO A 24 12.37 -3.17 -23.43
N VAL A 25 11.11 -3.50 -23.13
CA VAL A 25 9.95 -2.60 -23.28
C VAL A 25 10.12 -1.43 -22.31
N THR A 26 9.91 -0.19 -22.78
CA THR A 26 9.95 0.98 -21.89
C THR A 26 8.65 1.14 -21.10
N PHE A 27 8.67 1.93 -20.03
CA PHE A 27 7.47 2.25 -19.26
C PHE A 27 6.40 2.92 -20.13
N GLU A 28 6.81 3.83 -21.01
CA GLU A 28 5.90 4.49 -21.96
C GLU A 28 5.27 3.49 -22.94
N GLU A 29 6.05 2.56 -23.48
CA GLU A 29 5.54 1.51 -24.37
C GLU A 29 4.51 0.63 -23.65
N MET A 30 4.79 0.25 -22.40
CA MET A 30 3.88 -0.53 -21.56
C MET A 30 2.58 0.23 -21.25
N VAL A 31 2.67 1.49 -20.85
CA VAL A 31 1.52 2.36 -20.56
C VAL A 31 0.65 2.52 -21.82
N ASN A 32 1.24 2.56 -23.01
CA ASN A 32 0.50 2.71 -24.25
C ASN A 32 -0.18 1.43 -24.77
N LEU A 33 0.07 0.26 -24.16
CA LEU A 33 -0.57 -0.99 -24.56
C LEU A 33 -2.11 -0.91 -24.43
N PRO A 34 -2.86 -1.45 -25.39
CA PRO A 34 -4.32 -1.49 -25.35
C PRO A 34 -4.80 -2.25 -24.12
N VAL A 35 -5.87 -1.75 -23.51
CA VAL A 35 -6.48 -2.32 -22.31
C VAL A 35 -7.75 -3.06 -22.69
N THR A 36 -7.88 -4.30 -22.23
CA THR A 36 -9.18 -4.97 -22.14
C THR A 36 -9.62 -4.96 -20.68
N PHE A 37 -10.85 -4.52 -20.44
CA PHE A 37 -11.44 -4.46 -19.10
C PHE A 37 -12.12 -5.79 -18.72
N GLU A 38 -11.58 -6.92 -19.19
CA GLU A 38 -12.10 -8.25 -18.91
C GLU A 38 -11.21 -8.93 -17.86
N GLY A 39 -11.73 -9.03 -16.63
CA GLY A 39 -10.99 -9.53 -15.49
C GLY A 39 -11.91 -10.04 -14.39
N ARG A 40 -11.46 -11.06 -13.65
CA ARG A 40 -12.04 -11.47 -12.37
C ARG A 40 -11.20 -10.84 -11.26
N HIS A 41 -11.84 -10.20 -10.28
CA HIS A 41 -11.14 -9.78 -9.08
C HIS A 41 -10.74 -11.03 -8.28
N MET A 42 -9.44 -11.26 -8.14
CA MET A 42 -8.91 -12.32 -7.26
C MET A 42 -8.75 -11.84 -5.81
N ILE A 43 -8.67 -10.52 -5.60
CA ILE A 43 -8.45 -9.89 -4.30
C ILE A 43 -9.75 -9.18 -3.88
N PRO A 44 -10.45 -9.66 -2.82
CA PRO A 44 -11.57 -8.91 -2.27
C PRO A 44 -11.06 -7.64 -1.58
N LEU A 45 -11.84 -6.56 -1.68
CA LEU A 45 -11.60 -5.35 -0.89
C LEU A 45 -12.24 -5.54 0.50
N PRO A 46 -11.49 -5.34 1.59
CA PRO A 46 -12.02 -5.40 2.95
C PRO A 46 -12.86 -4.14 3.26
N PRO A 47 -13.52 -4.07 4.43
CA PRO A 47 -14.08 -2.81 4.93
C PRO A 47 -13.05 -1.67 4.80
N GLN A 48 -13.44 -0.57 4.15
CA GLN A 48 -12.49 0.46 3.75
C GLN A 48 -11.96 1.20 4.97
N LEU A 49 -10.65 1.31 5.10
CA LEU A 49 -9.99 2.05 6.18
C LEU A 49 -9.94 3.55 5.79
N PRO A 50 -9.87 4.52 6.74
CA PRO A 50 -9.82 5.93 6.37
C PRO A 50 -8.65 6.26 5.47
N ARG A 51 -8.91 7.15 4.51
CA ARG A 51 -7.89 7.61 3.56
C ARG A 51 -6.57 7.95 4.21
N ARG A 52 -6.58 8.89 5.18
CA ARG A 52 -5.40 9.41 5.89
C ARG A 52 -5.83 10.19 7.14
N ALA A 53 -4.99 10.19 8.17
CA ALA A 53 -5.05 11.15 9.27
C ALA A 53 -4.11 12.34 9.03
N LEU A 54 -4.32 13.07 7.92
CA LEU A 54 -3.39 14.13 7.48
C LEU A 54 -3.17 15.19 8.56
N ARG A 55 -1.92 15.36 8.99
CA ARG A 55 -1.41 16.67 9.41
C ARG A 55 -0.47 17.19 8.33
N PHE A 56 -0.87 18.28 7.67
CA PHE A 56 0.05 19.08 6.87
C PHE A 56 1.01 19.79 7.83
N GLU A 57 2.01 19.08 8.32
CA GLU A 57 3.14 19.70 9.01
C GLU A 57 4.17 20.06 7.94
N SER A 58 4.47 21.34 7.81
CA SER A 58 5.68 21.82 7.18
C SER A 58 6.88 21.38 8.04
N ALA A 59 7.22 20.08 8.00
CA ALA A 59 8.27 19.51 8.82
C ALA A 59 9.65 19.77 8.16
N PRO A 60 10.54 20.58 8.77
CA PRO A 60 11.87 20.90 8.22
C PRO A 60 12.89 19.76 8.40
N GLU A 61 12.50 18.64 9.03
CA GLU A 61 13.43 17.66 9.60
C GLU A 61 13.08 16.24 9.17
N ASN A 62 13.14 15.96 7.87
CA ASN A 62 13.29 14.58 7.38
C ASN A 62 14.52 14.51 6.48
N ARG A 63 15.70 14.70 7.10
CA ARG A 63 17.01 14.55 6.45
C ARG A 63 17.45 13.09 6.52
N GLY A 64 16.79 12.23 5.76
CA GLY A 64 17.49 11.07 5.17
C GLY A 64 18.54 11.56 4.17
N PRO A 65 19.55 10.75 3.79
CA PRO A 65 20.57 11.15 2.83
C PRO A 65 19.88 11.51 1.50
N ALA A 66 19.87 12.82 1.25
CA ALA A 66 19.47 13.54 0.04
C ALA A 66 18.87 12.68 -1.08
N SER A 67 17.53 12.65 -1.18
CA SER A 67 16.99 12.95 -2.50
C SER A 67 17.34 14.42 -2.74
N GLU A 68 18.31 14.70 -3.61
CA GLU A 68 18.64 16.05 -4.09
C GLU A 68 17.47 16.73 -4.83
N LEU A 69 16.32 16.07 -4.90
CA LEU A 69 15.10 16.63 -5.42
C LEU A 69 14.51 17.57 -4.37
N PRO A 70 14.44 18.89 -4.66
CA PRO A 70 13.74 19.81 -3.80
C PRO A 70 12.30 19.32 -3.65
N TRP A 71 11.74 19.43 -2.44
CA TRP A 71 10.29 19.39 -2.26
C TRP A 71 9.70 20.28 -3.35
N VAL A 72 9.06 19.68 -4.34
CA VAL A 72 8.54 20.43 -5.48
C VAL A 72 7.28 21.13 -4.98
N ASN A 73 7.47 22.25 -4.29
CA ASN A 73 6.47 23.30 -4.19
C ASN A 73 6.29 23.80 -5.63
N LEU A 74 5.33 23.24 -6.33
CA LEU A 74 4.97 23.68 -7.68
C LEU A 74 4.49 25.14 -7.57
N PRO A 75 4.84 26.02 -8.51
CA PRO A 75 4.42 27.41 -8.48
C PRO A 75 2.89 27.50 -8.36
N GLY A 76 2.39 28.03 -7.24
CA GLY A 76 0.95 28.13 -6.94
C GLY A 76 0.50 27.57 -5.58
N ASP A 77 1.38 26.88 -4.85
CA ASP A 77 1.05 26.26 -3.54
C ASP A 77 1.03 27.24 -2.33
N THR A 78 1.11 28.56 -2.54
CA THR A 78 1.15 29.54 -1.44
C THR A 78 -0.15 30.29 -1.15
N ASP A 79 -1.25 30.02 -1.86
CA ASP A 79 -2.49 30.75 -1.61
C ASP A 79 -3.43 30.00 -0.64
N GLY A 80 -3.16 30.16 0.66
CA GLY A 80 -4.20 30.53 1.63
C GLY A 80 -5.42 29.62 1.85
N GLY A 81 -5.35 28.30 1.61
CA GLY A 81 -6.45 27.42 2.01
C GLY A 81 -6.33 25.97 1.51
N ARG A 82 -5.72 25.11 2.33
CA ARG A 82 -5.67 23.63 2.28
C ARG A 82 -6.13 23.01 0.95
N ARG A 83 -5.21 22.95 -0.02
CA ARG A 83 -5.26 22.01 -1.14
C ARG A 83 -4.19 20.95 -0.95
N THR A 84 -4.51 19.69 -1.23
CA THR A 84 -3.52 18.62 -1.37
C THR A 84 -2.58 19.01 -2.52
N PRO A 85 -1.25 19.05 -2.33
CA PRO A 85 -0.32 19.38 -3.41
C PRO A 85 -0.57 18.47 -4.62
N TRP A 86 -0.55 19.01 -5.84
CA TRP A 86 -0.84 18.23 -7.06
C TRP A 86 -0.01 16.94 -7.16
N ALA A 87 1.24 16.95 -6.67
CA ALA A 87 2.10 15.78 -6.59
C ALA A 87 1.53 14.66 -5.70
N VAL A 88 0.89 15.01 -4.57
CA VAL A 88 0.27 14.04 -3.68
C VAL A 88 -1.01 13.47 -4.29
N LEU A 89 -1.79 14.28 -5.02
CA LEU A 89 -2.96 13.78 -5.76
C LEU A 89 -2.53 12.84 -6.90
N LEU A 90 -1.47 13.20 -7.62
CA LEU A 90 -0.87 12.34 -8.64
C LEU A 90 -0.38 11.02 -8.02
N GLY A 91 0.32 11.09 -6.89
CA GLY A 91 0.78 9.90 -6.18
C GLY A 91 -0.34 8.97 -5.73
N GLU A 92 -1.44 9.53 -5.23
CA GLU A 92 -2.63 8.75 -4.88
C GLU A 92 -3.26 8.12 -6.14
N MET A 93 -3.37 8.85 -7.25
CA MET A 93 -3.84 8.27 -8.52
C MET A 93 -2.96 7.10 -8.97
N LEU A 94 -1.63 7.27 -8.94
CA LEU A 94 -0.67 6.22 -9.31
C LEU A 94 -0.79 4.99 -8.39
N PHE A 95 -1.04 5.20 -7.09
CA PHE A 95 -1.26 4.10 -6.15
C PHE A 95 -2.54 3.30 -6.44
N HIS A 96 -3.54 3.95 -7.02
CA HIS A 96 -4.76 3.30 -7.51
C HIS A 96 -4.59 2.67 -8.90
N ALA A 97 -3.54 3.03 -9.66
CA ALA A 97 -3.37 2.62 -11.04
C ALA A 97 -2.81 1.18 -11.17
N PRO A 98 -3.58 0.20 -11.68
CA PRO A 98 -3.10 -1.18 -11.86
C PRO A 98 -1.87 -1.29 -12.78
N ARG A 99 -1.75 -0.36 -13.72
CA ARG A 99 -0.63 -0.25 -14.66
C ARG A 99 0.71 -0.06 -13.95
N MET A 100 0.74 0.49 -12.74
CA MET A 100 1.94 0.61 -11.91
C MET A 100 2.48 -0.74 -11.43
N LEU A 101 1.68 -1.81 -11.50
CA LEU A 101 2.05 -3.18 -11.15
C LEU A 101 2.08 -4.10 -12.39
N GLY A 102 2.05 -3.52 -13.59
CA GLY A 102 2.22 -4.24 -14.84
C GLY A 102 0.95 -4.81 -15.48
N PRO A 103 1.08 -5.42 -16.69
CA PRO A 103 -0.08 -5.79 -17.52
C PRO A 103 -0.99 -6.86 -16.91
N LEU A 104 -0.45 -7.70 -16.04
CA LEU A 104 -1.21 -8.75 -15.35
C LEU A 104 -2.15 -8.15 -14.31
N CYS A 105 -1.64 -7.23 -13.51
CA CYS A 105 -2.42 -6.47 -12.54
C CYS A 105 -3.51 -5.62 -13.20
N VAL A 106 -3.26 -5.08 -14.39
CA VAL A 106 -4.32 -4.43 -15.22
C VAL A 106 -5.47 -5.38 -15.55
N ARG A 107 -5.16 -6.62 -15.95
CA ARG A 107 -6.17 -7.65 -16.25
C ARG A 107 -6.93 -8.09 -15.00
N MET A 108 -6.25 -8.18 -13.86
CA MET A 108 -6.90 -8.55 -12.59
C MET A 108 -7.65 -7.41 -11.91
N GLY A 109 -7.39 -6.15 -12.31
CA GLY A 109 -7.87 -4.98 -11.59
C GLY A 109 -7.21 -4.80 -10.22
N VAL A 110 -5.93 -5.14 -10.11
CA VAL A 110 -5.15 -5.06 -8.86
C VAL A 110 -4.19 -3.88 -8.92
N SER A 111 -4.17 -3.05 -7.88
CA SER A 111 -3.22 -1.94 -7.70
C SER A 111 -2.62 -1.99 -6.30
N CYS A 112 -1.73 -1.03 -5.97
CA CYS A 112 -1.22 -0.91 -4.62
C CYS A 112 -2.36 -0.76 -3.60
N HIS A 113 -3.45 -0.08 -3.98
CA HIS A 113 -4.65 0.08 -3.17
C HIS A 113 -5.36 -1.25 -2.85
N SER A 114 -5.27 -2.26 -3.72
CA SER A 114 -5.91 -3.55 -3.47
C SER A 114 -5.30 -4.28 -2.28
N CYS A 115 -3.97 -4.22 -2.14
CA CYS A 115 -3.24 -4.80 -1.01
C CYS A 115 -3.17 -3.82 0.17
N HIS A 116 -3.00 -2.53 -0.12
CA HIS A 116 -2.83 -1.48 0.86
C HIS A 116 -3.98 -0.46 0.82
N PRO A 117 -5.23 -0.84 1.14
CA PRO A 117 -6.39 0.02 1.02
C PRO A 117 -6.21 1.27 1.86
N HIS A 118 -6.19 2.43 1.20
CA HIS A 118 -5.98 3.73 1.85
C HIS A 118 -4.68 3.80 2.69
N GLY A 119 -3.66 3.05 2.25
CA GLY A 119 -2.38 2.99 2.92
C GLY A 119 -2.34 2.08 4.15
N ALA A 120 -3.41 1.37 4.50
CA ALA A 120 -3.38 0.40 5.59
C ALA A 120 -3.33 -1.05 5.06
N THR A 121 -3.32 -2.06 5.93
CA THR A 121 -3.23 -3.46 5.50
C THR A 121 -4.57 -3.99 4.98
N ASN A 122 -4.53 -4.92 4.01
CA ASN A 122 -5.68 -5.73 3.63
C ASN A 122 -5.56 -7.13 4.26
N PRO A 123 -6.27 -7.44 5.35
CA PRO A 123 -6.21 -8.76 6.01
C PRO A 123 -6.97 -9.86 5.25
N THR A 124 -7.62 -9.52 4.13
CA THR A 124 -8.45 -10.44 3.33
C THR A 124 -7.85 -10.73 1.96
N VAL A 125 -6.71 -10.12 1.62
CA VAL A 125 -6.03 -10.40 0.35
C VAL A 125 -5.59 -11.86 0.30
N TYR A 126 -5.80 -12.49 -0.85
CA TYR A 126 -5.24 -13.80 -1.12
C TYR A 126 -4.95 -13.97 -2.61
N THR A 127 -4.04 -14.88 -2.90
CA THR A 127 -3.71 -15.36 -4.25
C THR A 127 -3.79 -16.88 -4.28
N GLU A 128 -3.64 -17.51 -5.44
CA GLU A 128 -3.57 -18.97 -5.56
C GLU A 128 -2.48 -19.60 -4.68
N HIS A 129 -1.42 -18.86 -4.37
CA HIS A 129 -0.31 -19.33 -3.54
C HIS A 129 -0.45 -18.93 -2.05
N SER A 130 -1.47 -18.14 -1.68
CA SER A 130 -1.67 -17.64 -0.32
C SER A 130 -3.09 -17.81 0.24
N TYR A 131 -4.02 -18.47 -0.48
CA TYR A 131 -5.42 -18.64 -0.08
C TYR A 131 -5.64 -19.34 1.26
N MET A 132 -4.69 -20.17 1.72
CA MET A 132 -4.79 -20.85 3.00
C MET A 132 -4.63 -19.91 4.20
N VAL A 133 -4.02 -18.73 3.99
CA VAL A 133 -3.83 -17.72 5.04
C VAL A 133 -4.09 -16.32 4.44
N PRO A 134 -5.35 -15.87 4.43
CA PRO A 134 -5.71 -14.52 3.98
C PRO A 134 -4.91 -13.44 4.70
N GLY A 135 -4.63 -12.34 4.03
CA GLY A 135 -3.76 -11.27 4.51
C GLY A 135 -2.30 -11.39 4.04
N ARG A 136 -1.94 -12.53 3.43
CA ARG A 136 -0.59 -12.80 2.91
C ARG A 136 -0.56 -12.76 1.39
N ILE A 137 0.55 -12.29 0.84
CA ILE A 137 0.84 -12.33 -0.58
C ILE A 137 2.27 -12.82 -0.81
N ASP A 138 2.41 -13.72 -1.77
CA ASP A 138 3.69 -14.18 -2.26
C ASP A 138 3.97 -13.43 -3.57
N LEU A 139 5.00 -12.57 -3.56
CA LEU A 139 5.42 -11.81 -4.74
C LEU A 139 6.63 -12.45 -5.42
N THR A 140 7.23 -13.47 -4.83
CA THR A 140 8.38 -14.23 -5.34
C THR A 140 7.93 -15.44 -6.15
N VAL A 141 6.87 -15.25 -6.94
CA VAL A 141 6.37 -16.24 -7.90
C VAL A 141 6.49 -15.69 -9.32
N SER A 142 6.80 -16.57 -10.27
CA SER A 142 6.98 -16.23 -11.71
C SER A 142 5.76 -15.55 -12.34
N TYR A 143 4.60 -15.67 -11.70
CA TYR A 143 3.39 -14.93 -12.06
C TYR A 143 3.60 -13.40 -12.07
N PHE A 144 4.25 -12.83 -11.05
CA PHE A 144 4.47 -11.38 -10.95
C PHE A 144 5.78 -10.92 -11.60
N SER A 145 6.85 -11.69 -11.41
CA SER A 145 8.16 -11.40 -11.99
C SER A 145 8.82 -12.70 -12.45
N PRO A 146 9.04 -12.92 -13.76
CA PRO A 146 9.65 -14.14 -14.27
C PRO A 146 11.03 -14.45 -13.68
N THR A 147 11.77 -13.42 -13.26
CA THR A 147 13.10 -13.54 -12.64
C THR A 147 13.06 -13.51 -11.11
N GLY A 148 11.90 -13.25 -10.53
CA GLY A 148 11.70 -13.14 -9.08
C GLY A 148 11.21 -14.44 -8.42
N ASP A 149 10.99 -15.51 -9.20
CA ASP A 149 10.57 -16.80 -8.68
C ASP A 149 11.70 -17.47 -7.88
N ASP A 150 11.49 -17.69 -6.60
CA ASP A 150 12.45 -18.38 -5.72
C ASP A 150 12.12 -19.87 -5.53
N GLY A 151 10.98 -20.34 -6.06
CA GLY A 151 10.49 -21.71 -5.91
C GLY A 151 10.01 -22.07 -4.51
N ILE A 152 9.83 -21.10 -3.61
CA ILE A 152 9.46 -21.30 -2.21
C ILE A 152 8.12 -20.60 -1.95
N LEU A 153 7.14 -21.32 -1.41
CA LEU A 153 5.87 -20.72 -0.96
C LEU A 153 6.08 -20.01 0.37
N ASN A 154 6.39 -18.71 0.32
CA ASN A 154 6.80 -17.89 1.46
C ASN A 154 6.02 -16.58 1.58
N ALA A 155 4.73 -16.60 1.20
CA ALA A 155 3.83 -15.44 1.29
C ALA A 155 4.05 -14.59 2.55
N HIS A 156 4.17 -13.28 2.43
CA HIS A 156 4.35 -12.38 3.58
C HIS A 156 3.06 -11.62 3.90
N MET A 157 2.89 -11.26 5.17
CA MET A 157 1.80 -10.35 5.57
C MET A 157 1.93 -9.02 4.82
N VAL A 158 0.82 -8.53 4.28
CA VAL A 158 0.80 -7.20 3.68
C VAL A 158 0.91 -6.15 4.79
N PRO A 159 1.99 -5.35 4.87
CA PRO A 159 2.15 -4.38 5.95
C PRO A 159 1.20 -3.18 5.78
N THR A 160 0.94 -2.47 6.88
CA THR A 160 0.39 -1.12 6.79
C THR A 160 1.46 -0.16 6.25
N LEU A 161 1.06 0.78 5.40
CA LEU A 161 1.89 1.89 4.92
C LEU A 161 1.61 3.19 5.70
N ARG A 162 0.71 3.17 6.69
CA ARG A 162 0.47 4.31 7.57
C ARG A 162 1.67 4.51 8.50
N GLY A 163 2.13 5.74 8.58
CA GLY A 163 3.36 6.11 9.27
C GLY A 163 4.63 5.71 8.53
N ILE A 164 4.54 5.19 7.29
CA ILE A 164 5.68 4.53 6.64
C ILE A 164 6.94 5.38 6.62
N ARG A 165 6.84 6.71 6.49
CA ARG A 165 8.00 7.63 6.54
C ARG A 165 8.85 7.55 7.82
N HIS A 166 8.36 6.89 8.87
CA HIS A 166 9.03 6.72 10.17
C HIS A 166 9.42 5.27 10.47
N THR A 167 9.16 4.32 9.57
CA THR A 167 9.32 2.88 9.84
C THR A 167 10.46 2.23 9.05
N ALA A 168 11.41 3.02 8.53
CA ALA A 168 12.61 2.46 7.94
C ALA A 168 13.38 1.62 8.99
N PRO A 169 14.10 0.56 8.58
CA PRO A 169 14.38 0.14 7.21
C PRO A 169 13.24 -0.66 6.54
N TYR A 170 13.37 -0.88 5.24
CA TYR A 170 12.44 -1.64 4.39
C TYR A 170 13.20 -2.66 3.51
N PRO A 171 12.52 -3.69 2.99
CA PRO A 171 11.26 -4.25 3.48
C PRO A 171 11.51 -4.95 4.83
N LEU A 172 10.74 -5.99 5.19
CA LEU A 172 10.87 -6.74 6.46
C LEU A 172 12.31 -7.22 6.77
N ASP A 173 13.13 -7.48 5.75
CA ASP A 173 14.55 -7.88 5.93
C ASP A 173 15.50 -6.70 6.26
N GLY A 174 14.98 -5.46 6.18
CA GLY A 174 15.68 -4.22 6.47
C GLY A 174 16.81 -3.87 5.50
N ARG A 175 16.79 -4.33 4.25
CA ARG A 175 17.90 -4.15 3.30
C ARG A 175 18.10 -2.72 2.78
N THR A 176 17.11 -1.83 2.88
CA THR A 176 17.23 -0.41 2.49
C THR A 176 16.61 0.53 3.52
N HIS A 177 17.14 1.75 3.65
CA HIS A 177 16.51 2.83 4.43
C HIS A 177 15.71 3.82 3.56
N GLY A 178 15.76 3.67 2.23
CA GLY A 178 15.15 4.61 1.29
C GLY A 178 13.74 4.19 0.87
N LEU A 179 12.72 4.95 1.26
CA LEU A 179 11.34 4.68 0.83
C LEU A 179 11.21 4.68 -0.71
N ARG A 180 11.86 5.63 -1.41
CA ARG A 180 11.86 5.68 -2.88
C ARG A 180 12.49 4.43 -3.51
N GLU A 181 13.59 3.95 -2.92
CA GLU A 181 14.24 2.72 -3.37
C GLU A 181 13.33 1.51 -3.14
N GLN A 182 12.68 1.41 -1.98
CA GLN A 182 11.73 0.34 -1.70
C GLN A 182 10.56 0.33 -2.68
N VAL A 183 9.94 1.48 -2.96
CA VAL A 183 8.83 1.57 -3.92
C VAL A 183 9.28 1.15 -5.32
N ARG A 184 10.49 1.55 -5.72
CA ARG A 184 11.10 1.07 -6.98
C ARG A 184 11.33 -0.43 -6.97
N ASN A 185 11.84 -1.02 -5.87
CA ASN A 185 12.08 -2.46 -5.76
C ASN A 185 10.79 -3.26 -5.89
N VAL A 186 9.69 -2.79 -5.31
CA VAL A 186 8.36 -3.40 -5.50
C VAL A 186 7.96 -3.33 -6.97
N ILE A 187 7.90 -2.13 -7.56
CA ILE A 187 7.38 -1.95 -8.93
C ILE A 187 8.27 -2.66 -9.97
N VAL A 188 9.57 -2.41 -9.94
CA VAL A 188 10.52 -2.88 -10.95
C VAL A 188 11.02 -4.30 -10.67
N GLY A 189 11.27 -4.64 -9.40
CA GLY A 189 11.80 -5.94 -9.00
C GLY A 189 10.73 -7.01 -8.86
N GLU A 190 9.72 -6.75 -8.02
CA GLU A 190 8.70 -7.74 -7.64
C GLU A 190 7.59 -7.87 -8.70
N PHE A 191 7.24 -6.78 -9.39
CA PHE A 191 6.22 -6.77 -10.45
C PHE A 191 6.78 -6.69 -11.88
N ALA A 192 8.11 -6.73 -12.04
CA ALA A 192 8.82 -6.69 -13.33
C ALA A 192 8.38 -5.54 -14.27
N VAL A 193 7.99 -4.40 -13.71
CA VAL A 193 7.60 -3.21 -14.47
C VAL A 193 8.87 -2.50 -14.97
N PRO A 194 8.90 -1.97 -16.21
CA PRO A 194 10.01 -1.14 -16.66
C PRO A 194 10.24 0.09 -15.76
N GLU A 195 11.44 0.67 -15.82
CA GLU A 195 11.79 1.82 -14.99
C GLU A 195 10.78 2.97 -15.12
N VAL A 196 10.18 3.34 -13.99
CA VAL A 196 9.19 4.41 -13.92
C VAL A 196 9.88 5.78 -14.03
N PRO A 197 9.36 6.72 -14.84
CA PRO A 197 9.88 8.08 -14.89
C PRO A 197 9.95 8.74 -13.50
N GLY A 198 11.05 9.47 -13.25
CA GLY A 198 11.40 9.97 -11.92
C GLY A 198 10.29 10.74 -11.23
N HIS A 199 9.63 11.65 -11.95
CA HIS A 199 8.56 12.51 -11.44
C HIS A 199 7.28 11.75 -11.03
N LEU A 200 6.96 10.62 -11.67
CA LEU A 200 5.84 9.76 -11.26
C LEU A 200 6.20 9.01 -9.97
N MET A 201 7.43 8.51 -9.89
CA MET A 201 7.94 7.88 -8.67
C MET A 201 7.99 8.88 -7.51
N ASP A 202 8.39 10.13 -7.76
CA ASP A 202 8.40 11.19 -6.73
C ASP A 202 6.99 11.51 -6.24
N ALA A 203 6.01 11.60 -7.15
CA ALA A 203 4.61 11.80 -6.79
C ALA A 203 4.09 10.65 -5.91
N LEU A 204 4.36 9.40 -6.27
CA LEU A 204 3.98 8.23 -5.48
C LEU A 204 4.59 8.26 -4.08
N VAL A 205 5.89 8.54 -3.96
CA VAL A 205 6.58 8.68 -2.67
C VAL A 205 6.04 9.87 -1.87
N ALA A 206 5.73 10.99 -2.52
CA ALA A 206 5.12 12.16 -1.89
C ALA A 206 3.77 11.79 -1.27
N PHE A 207 2.95 10.98 -1.97
CA PHE A 207 1.71 10.45 -1.40
C PHE A 207 1.98 9.54 -0.19
N LEU A 208 2.88 8.56 -0.30
CA LEU A 208 3.18 7.64 0.81
C LEU A 208 3.66 8.37 2.07
N ASN A 209 4.45 9.45 1.91
CA ASN A 209 4.88 10.29 3.02
C ASN A 209 3.73 11.03 3.73
N GLN A 210 2.56 11.14 3.11
CA GLN A 210 1.36 11.74 3.71
C GLN A 210 0.46 10.71 4.42
N LEU A 211 0.82 9.43 4.40
CA LEU A 211 0.09 8.40 5.13
C LEU A 211 0.49 8.46 6.61
N ASP A 212 -0.24 9.23 7.41
CA ASP A 212 -0.07 9.26 8.87
C ASP A 212 -0.74 8.05 9.56
N PRO A 213 -0.23 7.58 10.72
CA PRO A 213 -0.97 6.68 11.60
C PRO A 213 -2.30 7.32 12.01
N LEU A 214 -3.34 6.52 12.24
CA LEU A 214 -4.61 7.07 12.70
C LEU A 214 -4.48 7.60 14.14
N PRO A 215 -5.29 8.61 14.55
CA PRO A 215 -5.25 9.12 15.91
C PRO A 215 -5.69 8.05 16.90
N ASN A 216 -5.00 7.99 18.04
CA ASN A 216 -5.39 7.13 19.16
C ASN A 216 -5.61 7.99 20.43
N PRO A 217 -6.85 8.15 20.92
CA PRO A 217 -7.18 8.96 22.10
C PRO A 217 -6.77 8.28 23.41
N LYS A 218 -6.43 6.99 23.38
CA LYS A 218 -5.86 6.26 24.52
C LYS A 218 -4.36 6.55 24.68
N LEU A 219 -3.76 7.28 23.75
CA LEU A 219 -2.39 7.77 23.84
C LEU A 219 -2.35 9.27 24.13
N GLY A 220 -1.54 9.66 25.11
CA GLY A 220 -1.11 11.02 25.36
C GLY A 220 0.20 11.36 24.65
N PRO A 221 0.83 12.49 25.00
CA PRO A 221 2.11 12.91 24.42
C PRO A 221 3.19 11.84 24.56
N ARG A 222 4.04 11.72 23.52
CA ARG A 222 5.16 10.75 23.46
C ARG A 222 4.73 9.27 23.62
N GLY A 223 3.53 8.91 23.19
CA GLY A 223 3.06 7.51 23.19
C GLY A 223 2.74 6.93 24.57
N ARG A 224 2.62 7.75 25.62
CA ARG A 224 2.20 7.28 26.95
C ARG A 224 0.70 7.04 26.98
N LEU A 225 0.22 6.17 27.86
CA LEU A 225 -1.23 6.02 28.08
C LEU A 225 -1.85 7.35 28.49
N ALA A 226 -3.02 7.64 27.91
CA ALA A 226 -3.83 8.78 28.29
C ALA A 226 -4.44 8.58 29.68
N PRO A 227 -4.81 9.68 30.39
CA PRO A 227 -5.57 9.58 31.62
C PRO A 227 -6.86 8.76 31.43
N GLY A 228 -7.19 7.90 32.40
CA GLY A 228 -8.36 7.02 32.32
C GLY A 228 -8.13 5.67 31.65
N ALA A 229 -6.89 5.32 31.29
CA ALA A 229 -6.54 3.96 30.91
C ALA A 229 -6.87 2.96 32.03
N SER A 230 -7.30 1.74 31.67
CA SER A 230 -7.66 0.70 32.64
C SER A 230 -6.47 0.32 33.54
N GLU A 231 -6.76 -0.16 34.75
CA GLU A 231 -5.70 -0.61 35.66
C GLU A 231 -4.84 -1.72 35.05
N ALA A 232 -5.46 -2.63 34.28
CA ALA A 232 -4.74 -3.67 33.54
C ALA A 232 -3.76 -3.09 32.51
N ALA A 233 -4.18 -2.08 31.73
CA ALA A 233 -3.29 -1.43 30.77
C ALA A 233 -2.14 -0.68 31.47
N GLN A 234 -2.37 -0.10 32.64
CA GLN A 234 -1.32 0.56 33.44
C GLN A 234 -0.30 -0.43 34.00
N ARG A 235 -0.76 -1.57 34.53
CA ARG A 235 0.12 -2.67 34.94
C ARG A 235 0.87 -3.26 33.75
N GLY A 236 0.19 -3.41 32.60
CA GLY A 236 0.79 -3.84 31.35
C GLY A 236 1.89 -2.90 30.87
N GLN A 237 1.66 -1.59 30.94
CA GLN A 237 2.70 -0.59 30.68
C GLN A 237 3.90 -0.79 31.63
N THR A 238 3.65 -1.00 32.92
CA THR A 238 4.74 -1.25 33.88
C THR A 238 5.53 -2.52 33.52
N ALA A 239 4.85 -3.59 33.12
CA ALA A 239 5.49 -4.83 32.68
C ALA A 239 6.26 -4.67 31.35
N PHE A 240 5.76 -3.84 30.44
CA PHE A 240 6.36 -3.58 29.12
C PHE A 240 7.70 -2.85 29.24
N PHE A 241 7.84 -1.97 30.23
CA PHE A 241 9.07 -1.21 30.52
C PHE A 241 10.00 -1.92 31.51
N ARG A 242 9.60 -3.09 32.03
CA ARG A 242 10.40 -3.79 33.04
C ARG A 242 11.62 -4.43 32.38
N PRO A 243 12.85 -4.11 32.84
CA PRO A 243 14.06 -4.83 32.46
C PRO A 243 13.94 -6.33 32.72
N ARG A 244 14.42 -7.14 31.78
CA ARG A 244 14.43 -8.61 31.88
C ARG A 244 15.85 -9.13 31.73
N ALA A 245 16.22 -10.11 32.56
CA ALA A 245 17.56 -10.70 32.50
C ALA A 245 17.76 -11.47 31.18
N GLU A 246 16.68 -12.04 30.66
CA GLU A 246 16.61 -12.77 29.40
C GLU A 246 16.83 -11.87 28.17
N LEU A 247 16.73 -10.55 28.36
CA LEU A 247 17.00 -9.52 27.36
C LEU A 247 18.24 -8.70 27.74
N ASP A 248 19.18 -9.26 28.50
CA ASP A 248 20.41 -8.56 28.95
C ASP A 248 20.15 -7.23 29.68
N GLY A 249 19.01 -7.11 30.38
CA GLY A 249 18.58 -5.91 31.08
C GLY A 249 17.73 -4.96 30.25
N ASP A 250 17.45 -5.28 28.98
CA ASP A 250 16.48 -4.56 28.16
C ASP A 250 15.03 -4.92 28.51
N SER A 251 14.10 -4.18 27.90
CA SER A 251 12.66 -4.38 28.05
C SER A 251 11.98 -4.36 26.68
N CYS A 252 10.68 -4.66 26.62
CA CYS A 252 9.91 -4.52 25.37
C CYS A 252 9.99 -3.08 24.82
N ALA A 253 10.05 -2.08 25.71
CA ALA A 253 10.18 -0.68 25.34
C ALA A 253 11.55 -0.30 24.76
N THR A 254 12.59 -1.13 24.90
CA THR A 254 13.90 -0.88 24.27
C THR A 254 13.77 -0.97 22.75
N CYS A 255 13.18 -2.05 22.24
CA CYS A 255 12.97 -2.23 20.81
C CYS A 255 11.71 -1.50 20.32
N HIS A 256 10.66 -1.41 21.16
CA HIS A 256 9.41 -0.71 20.84
C HIS A 256 9.22 0.59 21.66
N PRO A 257 10.09 1.60 21.48
CA PRO A 257 10.03 2.86 22.24
C PRO A 257 8.78 3.68 21.86
N PRO A 258 7.93 4.07 22.81
CA PRO A 258 6.70 4.81 22.50
C PRO A 258 6.92 6.15 21.79
N GLU A 259 8.00 6.85 22.11
CA GLU A 259 8.33 8.15 21.54
C GLU A 259 8.69 8.11 20.05
N LEU A 260 9.04 6.94 19.51
CA LEU A 260 9.32 6.71 18.10
C LEU A 260 8.18 5.97 17.38
N GLY A 261 6.98 5.94 17.98
CA GLY A 261 5.86 5.20 17.42
C GLY A 261 5.99 3.69 17.61
N PHE A 262 6.58 3.25 18.72
CA PHE A 262 6.71 1.85 19.12
C PHE A 262 7.54 1.00 18.16
N THR A 263 8.54 1.60 17.54
CA THR A 263 9.60 0.91 16.78
C THR A 263 10.90 1.69 16.90
N ASP A 264 12.02 0.99 17.04
CA ASP A 264 13.34 1.61 17.07
C ASP A 264 13.96 1.75 15.66
N GLY A 265 13.27 1.27 14.63
CA GLY A 265 13.75 1.29 13.24
C GLY A 265 15.04 0.49 13.05
N LYS A 266 15.23 -0.60 13.80
CA LYS A 266 16.40 -1.49 13.66
C LYS A 266 15.99 -2.92 13.35
N VAL A 267 16.96 -3.64 12.81
CA VAL A 267 16.91 -5.09 12.67
C VAL A 267 17.63 -5.73 13.85
N HIS A 268 16.95 -6.64 14.55
CA HIS A 268 17.47 -7.38 15.69
C HIS A 268 17.65 -8.85 15.35
N VAL A 269 18.59 -9.49 16.05
CA VAL A 269 18.80 -10.94 15.96
C VAL A 269 18.10 -11.58 17.16
N LEU A 270 17.03 -12.33 16.91
CA LEU A 270 16.21 -12.91 17.98
C LEU A 270 16.20 -14.43 17.93
N GLY A 271 15.95 -15.03 19.10
CA GLY A 271 15.80 -16.47 19.27
C GLY A 271 17.09 -17.28 19.12
N SER A 272 16.99 -18.58 19.40
CA SER A 272 18.13 -19.51 19.35
C SER A 272 18.67 -19.75 17.93
N GLN A 273 17.83 -19.54 16.91
CA GLN A 273 18.20 -19.71 15.50
C GLN A 273 18.87 -18.48 14.88
N ARG A 274 19.01 -17.37 15.64
CA ARG A 274 19.67 -16.13 15.22
C ARG A 274 19.09 -15.53 13.94
N GLU A 275 17.77 -15.59 13.81
CA GLU A 275 17.05 -14.96 12.70
C GLU A 275 17.00 -13.45 12.88
N ARG A 276 16.93 -12.72 11.76
CA ARG A 276 16.93 -11.26 11.71
C ARG A 276 15.51 -10.77 11.48
N TYR A 277 15.04 -9.89 12.36
CA TYR A 277 13.73 -9.28 12.26
C TYR A 277 13.85 -7.77 12.44
N ASP A 278 13.19 -7.02 11.56
CA ASP A 278 12.90 -5.61 11.84
C ASP A 278 11.94 -5.51 13.04
N THR A 279 12.05 -4.42 13.79
CA THR A 279 11.07 -4.12 14.84
C THR A 279 9.82 -3.49 14.21
N PRO A 280 8.66 -4.19 14.13
CA PRO A 280 7.45 -3.57 13.62
C PRO A 280 6.92 -2.51 14.60
N THR A 281 6.28 -1.46 14.06
CA THR A 281 5.50 -0.54 14.90
C THR A 281 4.33 -1.29 15.55
N LEU A 282 4.01 -0.94 16.80
CA LEU A 282 2.83 -1.45 17.50
C LEU A 282 1.60 -0.54 17.33
N LEU A 283 1.71 0.56 16.59
CA LEU A 283 0.57 1.43 16.28
C LEU A 283 -0.37 0.73 15.30
N GLY A 284 -1.68 0.82 15.54
CA GLY A 284 -2.70 0.18 14.71
C GLY A 284 -2.73 -1.35 14.79
N LEU A 285 -1.89 -1.97 15.64
CA LEU A 285 -1.73 -3.42 15.74
C LEU A 285 -3.07 -4.15 15.94
N VAL A 286 -4.04 -3.57 16.65
CA VAL A 286 -5.37 -4.20 16.87
C VAL A 286 -6.09 -4.53 15.56
N TYR A 287 -5.75 -3.84 14.47
CA TYR A 287 -6.42 -3.93 13.16
C TYR A 287 -5.63 -4.72 12.11
N THR A 288 -4.49 -5.31 12.49
CA THR A 288 -3.62 -6.03 11.55
C THR A 288 -3.42 -7.53 11.87
N PRO A 289 -4.42 -8.29 12.36
CA PRO A 289 -4.26 -9.74 12.47
C PRO A 289 -4.25 -10.40 11.07
N PRO A 290 -3.63 -11.59 10.93
CA PRO A 290 -2.78 -12.26 11.91
C PRO A 290 -1.41 -11.59 12.09
N TYR A 291 -0.72 -11.95 13.17
CA TYR A 291 0.50 -11.31 13.66
C TYR A 291 1.74 -12.16 13.41
N LEU A 292 2.90 -11.50 13.54
CA LEU A 292 4.25 -12.04 13.26
C LEU A 292 4.47 -12.26 11.76
N HIS A 293 5.74 -12.35 11.36
CA HIS A 293 6.16 -12.38 9.96
C HIS A 293 5.60 -13.60 9.19
N ASP A 294 5.27 -14.68 9.90
CA ASP A 294 4.75 -15.95 9.39
C ASP A 294 3.25 -16.14 9.66
N ALA A 295 2.57 -15.14 10.24
CA ALA A 295 1.15 -15.16 10.58
C ALA A 295 0.75 -16.26 11.59
N ARG A 296 1.68 -16.81 12.38
CA ARG A 296 1.37 -17.94 13.29
C ARG A 296 0.47 -17.56 14.47
N ALA A 297 0.43 -16.29 14.86
CA ALA A 297 -0.39 -15.79 15.97
C ALA A 297 -1.63 -15.07 15.43
N ARG A 298 -2.84 -15.51 15.79
CA ARG A 298 -4.10 -14.91 15.34
C ARG A 298 -4.63 -13.83 16.28
N THR A 299 -4.17 -13.85 17.54
CA THR A 299 -4.63 -12.95 18.60
C THR A 299 -3.44 -12.33 19.34
N LEU A 300 -3.64 -11.17 19.97
CA LEU A 300 -2.58 -10.53 20.77
C LEU A 300 -2.09 -11.40 21.95
N PRO A 301 -2.95 -12.14 22.67
CA PRO A 301 -2.47 -13.11 23.65
C PRO A 301 -1.56 -14.19 23.04
N GLU A 302 -1.89 -14.70 21.85
CA GLU A 302 -1.04 -15.66 21.14
C GLU A 302 0.32 -15.07 20.78
N VAL A 303 0.39 -13.78 20.39
CA VAL A 303 1.68 -13.10 20.15
C VAL A 303 2.56 -13.17 21.40
N LEU A 304 2.01 -12.88 22.57
CA LEU A 304 2.78 -12.91 23.81
C LEU A 304 3.22 -14.33 24.18
N VAL A 305 2.42 -15.35 23.88
CA VAL A 305 2.82 -16.76 24.04
C VAL A 305 3.99 -17.11 23.12
N GLU A 306 3.93 -16.69 21.86
CA GLU A 306 4.98 -16.98 20.88
C GLU A 306 6.28 -16.22 21.15
N VAL A 307 6.19 -14.95 21.59
CA VAL A 307 7.35 -14.15 22.00
C VAL A 307 7.98 -14.70 23.28
N ASP A 308 7.17 -15.11 24.27
CA ASP A 308 7.66 -15.73 25.50
C ASP A 308 8.40 -17.04 25.21
N LYS A 309 7.89 -17.87 24.30
CA LYS A 309 8.60 -19.09 23.84
C LYS A 309 9.91 -18.77 23.13
N MET A 310 9.93 -17.75 22.27
CA MET A 310 11.10 -17.38 21.47
C MET A 310 12.24 -16.80 22.32
N LEU A 311 11.89 -16.01 23.34
CA LEU A 311 12.84 -15.25 24.15
C LEU A 311 13.04 -15.83 25.56
N GLY A 312 12.20 -16.78 25.99
CA GLY A 312 12.30 -17.45 27.28
C GLY A 312 11.93 -16.57 28.49
N LEU A 313 11.02 -15.59 28.32
CA LEU A 313 10.78 -14.51 29.30
C LEU A 313 10.09 -14.96 30.61
N GLY A 314 9.45 -16.13 30.61
CA GLY A 314 8.75 -16.66 31.78
C GLY A 314 7.50 -15.85 32.16
N LEU A 315 6.75 -15.34 31.18
CA LEU A 315 5.58 -14.51 31.47
C LEU A 315 4.50 -15.30 32.23
N SER A 316 3.96 -14.73 33.30
CA SER A 316 2.78 -15.29 33.98
C SER A 316 1.50 -15.05 33.18
N GLU A 317 0.41 -15.73 33.53
CA GLU A 317 -0.89 -15.50 32.89
C GLU A 317 -1.40 -14.07 33.13
N ASP A 318 -1.29 -13.57 34.37
CA ASP A 318 -1.66 -12.21 34.73
C ASP A 318 -0.82 -11.18 33.96
N GLU A 319 0.49 -11.42 33.83
CA GLU A 319 1.38 -10.52 33.10
C GLU A 319 1.06 -10.49 31.60
N ARG A 320 0.74 -11.65 31.00
CA ARG A 320 0.28 -11.71 29.61
C ARG A 320 -1.05 -10.98 29.42
N SER A 321 -1.97 -11.10 30.37
CA SER A 321 -3.26 -10.40 30.35
C SER A 321 -3.08 -8.88 30.43
N ASP A 322 -2.26 -8.41 31.37
CA ASP A 322 -1.95 -6.99 31.54
C ASP A 322 -1.20 -6.42 30.31
N LEU A 323 -0.19 -7.13 29.78
CA LEU A 323 0.50 -6.76 28.54
C LEU A 323 -0.47 -6.72 27.35
N THR A 324 -1.40 -7.67 27.24
CA THR A 324 -2.44 -7.66 26.20
C THR A 324 -3.30 -6.40 26.30
N ALA A 325 -3.73 -6.02 27.51
CA ALA A 325 -4.51 -4.81 27.72
C ALA A 325 -3.72 -3.55 27.32
N TYR A 326 -2.40 -3.53 27.57
CA TYR A 326 -1.53 -2.44 27.11
C TYR A 326 -1.39 -2.41 25.58
N LEU A 327 -1.12 -3.56 24.94
CA LEU A 327 -1.04 -3.67 23.48
C LEU A 327 -2.34 -3.26 22.79
N GLN A 328 -3.49 -3.64 23.35
CA GLN A 328 -4.80 -3.20 22.87
C GLN A 328 -5.01 -1.69 23.02
N ALA A 329 -4.46 -1.07 24.07
CA ALA A 329 -4.59 0.37 24.27
C ALA A 329 -3.72 1.16 23.28
N ILE A 330 -2.46 0.77 23.09
CA ILE A 330 -1.51 1.47 22.20
C ILE A 330 -1.79 1.21 20.72
N GLY A 331 -2.28 0.01 20.39
CA GLY A 331 -2.58 -0.42 19.02
C GLY A 331 -3.98 -0.05 18.55
N ASP A 332 -4.78 0.67 19.37
CA ASP A 332 -6.10 1.16 18.99
C ASP A 332 -6.02 2.39 18.07
N GLU A 333 -7.10 2.69 17.36
CA GLU A 333 -7.22 3.78 16.39
C GLU A 333 -8.66 4.31 16.37
N VAL A 334 -8.83 5.62 16.14
CA VAL A 334 -10.15 6.23 16.00
C VAL A 334 -10.66 6.10 14.58
N ASN A 335 -11.92 5.66 14.48
CA ASN A 335 -12.61 5.43 13.22
C ASN A 335 -11.75 4.59 12.26
N PRO A 336 -11.27 3.41 12.67
CA PRO A 336 -10.36 2.61 11.87
C PRO A 336 -10.96 2.20 10.53
N TYR A 337 -12.29 2.25 10.39
CA TYR A 337 -13.02 1.97 9.15
C TYR A 337 -13.85 3.20 8.72
N GLU A 338 -13.80 3.52 7.43
CA GLU A 338 -14.70 4.43 6.75
C GLU A 338 -16.04 3.75 6.41
N PRO A 339 -17.16 4.47 6.48
CA PRO A 339 -18.42 3.98 5.95
C PRO A 339 -18.29 3.68 4.46
N ASP A 340 -18.66 2.46 4.04
CA ASP A 340 -18.60 2.00 2.65
C ASP A 340 -19.57 2.78 1.76
N ARG A 341 -19.13 3.95 1.31
CA ARG A 341 -19.96 4.95 0.63
C ARG A 341 -19.50 5.14 -0.81
N ARG A 342 -20.30 4.59 -1.73
CA ARG A 342 -20.14 4.75 -3.19
C ARG A 342 -19.85 6.20 -3.58
N ASP A 343 -20.49 7.17 -2.94
CA ASP A 343 -20.30 8.57 -3.28
C ASP A 343 -18.91 9.11 -3.00
N ARG A 344 -18.25 8.62 -1.95
CA ARG A 344 -16.86 9.00 -1.64
C ARG A 344 -15.86 8.39 -2.62
N ARG A 345 -16.10 7.16 -3.05
CA ARG A 345 -15.27 6.48 -4.06
C ARG A 345 -15.39 7.16 -5.41
N VAL A 346 -16.62 7.41 -5.88
CA VAL A 346 -16.82 8.16 -7.12
C VAL A 346 -16.24 9.57 -7.02
N ALA A 347 -16.40 10.27 -5.88
CA ALA A 347 -15.78 11.57 -5.69
C ALA A 347 -14.24 11.53 -5.76
N LEU A 348 -13.60 10.43 -5.33
CA LEU A 348 -12.16 10.22 -5.51
C LEU A 348 -11.79 10.19 -6.98
N SER A 349 -12.43 9.28 -7.72
CA SER A 349 -12.12 9.04 -9.12
C SER A 349 -12.29 10.34 -9.91
N LEU A 350 -13.31 11.13 -9.58
CA LEU A 350 -13.52 12.44 -10.19
C LEU A 350 -12.48 13.49 -9.76
N ALA A 351 -11.90 13.41 -8.57
CA ALA A 351 -10.78 14.27 -8.18
C ALA A 351 -9.51 13.96 -8.99
N PHE A 352 -9.25 12.69 -9.33
CA PHE A 352 -8.12 12.35 -10.20
C PHE A 352 -8.27 12.92 -11.61
N VAL A 353 -9.50 13.04 -12.12
CA VAL A 353 -9.77 13.71 -13.40
C VAL A 353 -9.26 15.16 -13.40
N ASP A 354 -9.18 15.80 -12.24
CA ASP A 354 -8.66 17.16 -12.16
C ASP A 354 -7.18 17.21 -12.58
N LEU A 355 -6.38 16.14 -12.41
CA LEU A 355 -4.96 16.07 -12.87
C LEU A 355 -4.79 16.29 -14.38
N VAL A 356 -5.81 15.94 -15.17
CA VAL A 356 -5.79 16.05 -16.65
C VAL A 356 -6.57 17.27 -17.15
N LEU A 357 -7.43 17.84 -16.31
CA LEU A 357 -8.23 19.02 -16.62
C LEU A 357 -7.55 20.31 -16.18
N GLU A 358 -6.85 20.26 -15.06
CA GLU A 358 -6.35 21.37 -14.26
C GLU A 358 -5.00 20.96 -13.63
N GLY A 359 -4.13 21.92 -13.32
CA GLY A 359 -2.84 21.61 -12.71
C GLY A 359 -1.69 21.30 -13.67
N PRO A 360 -0.50 21.01 -13.13
CA PRO A 360 0.77 21.06 -13.87
C PRO A 360 1.02 19.84 -14.76
N TYR A 361 0.27 18.75 -14.58
CA TYR A 361 0.43 17.50 -15.32
C TYR A 361 -0.52 17.37 -16.52
N ALA A 362 -1.34 18.38 -16.79
CA ALA A 362 -2.40 18.31 -17.81
C ALA A 362 -1.89 18.10 -19.26
N GLN A 363 -0.59 18.28 -19.49
CA GLN A 363 0.07 18.04 -20.78
C GLN A 363 0.98 16.80 -20.77
N ASP A 364 1.09 16.11 -19.65
CA ASP A 364 1.90 14.90 -19.54
C ASP A 364 1.10 13.71 -20.12
N PRO A 365 1.57 13.08 -21.21
CA PRO A 365 0.85 11.99 -21.85
C PRO A 365 0.80 10.72 -20.99
N LEU A 366 1.77 10.47 -20.11
CA LEU A 366 1.74 9.33 -19.22
C LEU A 366 0.71 9.54 -18.10
N VAL A 367 0.71 10.74 -17.50
CA VAL A 367 -0.28 11.09 -16.46
C VAL A 367 -1.69 11.05 -17.03
N TRP A 368 -1.89 11.58 -18.24
CA TRP A 368 -3.18 11.49 -18.95
C TRP A 368 -3.68 10.05 -19.03
N ARG A 369 -2.86 9.14 -19.57
CA ARG A 369 -3.28 7.78 -19.84
C ARG A 369 -3.56 7.02 -18.54
N LEU A 370 -2.63 7.09 -17.59
CA LEU A 370 -2.75 6.43 -16.29
C LEU A 370 -3.98 6.91 -15.53
N THR A 371 -4.21 8.23 -15.51
CA THR A 371 -5.36 8.83 -14.82
C THR A 371 -6.66 8.33 -15.39
N LEU A 372 -6.84 8.45 -16.71
CA LEU A 372 -8.11 8.09 -17.33
C LEU A 372 -8.39 6.59 -17.26
N GLU A 373 -7.39 5.74 -17.51
CA GLU A 373 -7.54 4.29 -17.32
C GLU A 373 -7.99 3.93 -15.90
N THR A 374 -7.33 4.50 -14.90
CA THR A 374 -7.63 4.26 -13.47
C THR A 374 -9.02 4.75 -13.10
N VAL A 375 -9.37 5.98 -13.49
CA VAL A 375 -10.71 6.55 -13.25
C VAL A 375 -11.77 5.71 -13.94
N MET A 376 -11.52 5.24 -15.15
CA MET A 376 -12.51 4.46 -15.88
C MET A 376 -12.82 3.16 -15.17
N ARG A 377 -11.78 2.42 -14.76
CA ARG A 377 -11.93 1.18 -13.99
C ARG A 377 -12.76 1.42 -12.73
N GLU A 378 -12.36 2.40 -11.91
CA GLU A 378 -13.03 2.70 -10.63
C GLU A 378 -14.50 3.10 -10.83
N LEU A 379 -14.80 3.88 -11.87
CA LEU A 379 -16.19 4.26 -12.19
C LEU A 379 -16.99 3.07 -12.73
N GLU A 380 -16.39 2.17 -13.49
CA GLU A 380 -17.03 0.92 -13.92
C GLU A 380 -17.40 0.06 -12.71
N ASP A 381 -16.47 -0.15 -11.78
CA ASP A 381 -16.71 -0.97 -10.59
C ASP A 381 -17.87 -0.41 -9.73
N GLU A 382 -17.99 0.91 -9.64
CA GLU A 382 -19.02 1.56 -8.81
C GLU A 382 -20.37 1.78 -9.49
N LEU A 383 -20.38 2.00 -10.82
CA LEU A 383 -21.54 2.55 -11.54
C LEU A 383 -21.96 1.71 -12.75
N LYS A 384 -21.43 0.49 -12.91
CA LYS A 384 -21.84 -0.44 -13.99
C LYS A 384 -23.36 -0.56 -14.08
N GLY A 385 -23.87 -0.46 -15.31
CA GLY A 385 -25.31 -0.56 -15.59
C GLY A 385 -26.14 0.69 -15.23
N THR A 386 -25.49 1.80 -14.83
CA THR A 386 -26.20 3.07 -14.61
C THR A 386 -26.17 3.95 -15.87
N ARG A 387 -27.28 4.64 -16.16
CA ARG A 387 -27.34 5.65 -17.24
C ARG A 387 -26.34 6.80 -17.04
N ALA A 388 -25.98 7.08 -15.79
CA ALA A 388 -25.02 8.13 -15.45
C ALA A 388 -23.61 7.76 -15.95
N LEU A 389 -23.19 6.50 -15.77
CA LEU A 389 -21.93 6.01 -16.31
C LEU A 389 -21.95 5.97 -17.84
N GLU A 390 -23.03 5.48 -18.45
CA GLU A 390 -23.18 5.45 -19.92
C GLU A 390 -23.08 6.85 -20.53
N SER A 391 -23.72 7.85 -19.91
CA SER A 391 -23.66 9.24 -20.36
C SER A 391 -22.26 9.85 -20.17
N PHE A 392 -21.59 9.54 -19.06
CA PHE A 392 -20.20 9.95 -18.82
C PHE A 392 -19.28 9.36 -19.91
N LEU A 393 -19.37 8.05 -20.14
CA LEU A 393 -18.61 7.34 -21.17
C LEU A 393 -18.84 7.91 -22.56
N ALA A 394 -20.10 8.12 -22.96
CA ALA A 394 -20.42 8.67 -24.27
C ALA A 394 -19.80 10.06 -24.48
N THR A 395 -19.77 10.89 -23.44
CA THR A 395 -19.23 12.25 -23.49
C THR A 395 -17.70 12.27 -23.43
N ALA A 396 -17.10 11.40 -22.61
CA ALA A 396 -15.67 11.38 -22.34
C ALA A 396 -14.87 10.43 -23.24
N ARG A 397 -15.52 9.59 -24.06
CA ARG A 397 -14.88 8.58 -24.92
C ARG A 397 -13.65 9.07 -25.69
N PRO A 398 -13.67 10.26 -26.34
CA PRO A 398 -12.51 10.74 -27.07
C PRO A 398 -11.28 10.99 -26.18
N ALA A 399 -11.50 11.39 -24.93
CA ALA A 399 -10.42 11.63 -23.98
C ALA A 399 -9.69 10.33 -23.58
N PHE A 400 -10.33 9.15 -23.68
CA PHE A 400 -9.72 7.87 -23.34
C PHE A 400 -8.86 7.26 -24.46
N THR A 401 -8.97 7.77 -25.70
CA THR A 401 -8.25 7.19 -26.85
C THR A 401 -7.06 8.02 -27.29
N ARG A 402 -7.03 9.31 -26.95
CA ARG A 402 -5.94 10.24 -27.25
C ARG A 402 -5.83 11.32 -26.18
N PRO A 403 -4.68 12.03 -26.09
CA PRO A 403 -4.56 13.20 -25.24
C PRO A 403 -5.71 14.22 -25.52
N PRO A 404 -6.38 14.73 -24.47
CA PRO A 404 -7.56 15.56 -24.61
C PRO A 404 -7.19 16.95 -25.13
N ASN A 405 -7.84 17.36 -26.20
CA ASN A 405 -7.80 18.75 -26.66
C ASN A 405 -8.75 19.63 -25.80
N ASP A 406 -8.85 20.92 -26.12
CA ASP A 406 -9.68 21.83 -25.31
C ASP A 406 -11.18 21.50 -25.35
N GLU A 407 -11.69 20.95 -26.45
CA GLU A 407 -13.07 20.47 -26.54
C GLU A 407 -13.28 19.22 -25.67
N ASP A 408 -12.34 18.28 -25.70
CA ASP A 408 -12.38 17.07 -24.86
C ASP A 408 -12.32 17.45 -23.37
N ARG A 409 -11.47 18.40 -22.99
CA ARG A 409 -11.39 18.93 -21.62
C ARG A 409 -12.71 19.59 -21.21
N LYS A 410 -13.35 20.35 -22.10
CA LYS A 410 -14.66 20.96 -21.85
C LYS A 410 -15.75 19.89 -21.66
N ALA A 411 -15.77 18.87 -22.52
CA ALA A 411 -16.69 17.75 -22.43
C ALA A 411 -16.50 16.95 -21.13
N LEU A 412 -15.25 16.66 -20.77
CA LEU A 412 -14.89 15.93 -19.56
C LEU A 412 -15.24 16.73 -18.29
N ARG A 413 -15.04 18.05 -18.26
CA ARG A 413 -15.53 18.93 -17.17
C ARG A 413 -17.05 18.85 -17.00
N ALA A 414 -17.80 18.86 -18.10
CA ALA A 414 -19.26 18.77 -18.06
C ALA A 414 -19.72 17.39 -17.57
N ALA A 415 -19.15 16.31 -18.11
CA ALA A 415 -19.45 14.93 -17.73
C ALA A 415 -19.14 14.68 -16.24
N ARG A 416 -17.97 15.15 -15.77
CA ARG A 416 -17.57 15.08 -14.35
C ARG A 416 -18.59 15.76 -13.44
N ARG A 417 -19.02 16.98 -13.78
CA ARG A 417 -20.00 17.74 -12.99
C ARG A 417 -21.34 17.03 -12.91
N ALA A 418 -21.83 16.54 -14.05
CA ALA A 418 -23.09 15.81 -14.12
C ALA A 418 -23.06 14.53 -13.27
N LEU A 419 -21.94 13.80 -13.28
CA LEU A 419 -21.77 12.57 -12.51
C LEU A 419 -21.70 12.86 -11.00
N LEU A 420 -20.98 13.90 -10.60
CA LEU A 420 -20.94 14.35 -9.20
C LEU A 420 -22.33 14.75 -8.68
N ASP A 421 -23.10 15.48 -9.49
CA ASP A 421 -24.47 15.88 -9.15
C ASP A 421 -25.43 14.68 -9.05
N PHE A 422 -25.25 13.66 -9.90
CA PHE A 422 -26.02 12.41 -9.83
C PHE A 422 -25.78 11.70 -8.50
N VAL A 423 -24.50 11.49 -8.16
CA VAL A 423 -24.09 10.79 -6.95
C VAL A 423 -24.52 11.55 -5.68
N THR A 424 -24.37 12.88 -5.68
CA THR A 424 -24.80 13.72 -4.55
C THR A 424 -26.32 13.73 -4.35
N ARG A 425 -27.10 13.61 -5.43
CA ARG A 425 -28.57 13.49 -5.33
C ARG A 425 -29.02 12.10 -4.91
N SER A 426 -28.35 11.05 -5.37
CA SER A 426 -28.65 9.67 -4.98
C SER A 426 -28.46 9.45 -3.48
N THR A 427 -27.45 10.09 -2.87
CA THR A 427 -27.18 9.95 -1.43
C THR A 427 -28.17 10.70 -0.55
N ARG A 428 -28.73 11.82 -1.02
CA ARG A 428 -29.77 12.57 -0.31
C ARG A 428 -31.15 11.89 -0.33
N LYS A 429 -31.39 10.96 -1.27
CA LYS A 429 -32.67 10.27 -1.42
C LYS A 429 -32.83 9.01 -0.56
N THR A 430 -31.78 8.54 0.10
CA THR A 430 -31.86 7.42 1.06
C THR A 430 -32.16 7.96 2.46
N PRO A 431 -33.36 7.75 3.03
CA PRO A 431 -33.66 8.23 4.38
C PRO A 431 -32.91 7.38 5.43
N ALA A 432 -32.66 7.99 6.58
CA ALA A 432 -32.05 7.38 7.76
C ALA A 432 -32.95 6.33 8.46
N SER A 433 -33.45 5.32 7.73
CA SER A 433 -34.22 4.20 8.29
C SER A 433 -33.43 2.90 8.25
N ALA A 434 -32.29 2.89 8.93
CA ALA A 434 -31.59 1.66 9.33
C ALA A 434 -30.74 1.95 10.59
N ARG A 435 -31.38 2.51 11.62
CA ARG A 435 -30.90 2.45 13.00
C ARG A 435 -31.87 1.56 13.77
N THR A 436 -31.60 0.26 13.77
CA THR A 436 -32.20 -0.68 14.72
C THR A 436 -31.12 -1.63 15.20
N ASN A 437 -30.67 -1.33 16.43
CA ASN A 437 -29.97 -2.08 17.48
C ASN A 437 -28.97 -3.22 17.16
N PRO A 438 -27.86 -3.29 17.93
CA PRO A 438 -26.89 -4.38 17.86
C PRO A 438 -27.35 -5.60 18.68
N PRO A 439 -26.89 -6.82 18.35
CA PRO A 439 -26.37 -7.76 19.33
C PRO A 439 -24.89 -7.47 19.65
#